data_AF-A0A973CVR9-F1
#
_entry.id   AF-A0A973CVR9-F1
#
_cell.length_a   1.000
_cell.length_b   1.000
_cell.length_c   1.000
_cell.angle_alpha   90.00
_cell.angle_beta   90.00
_cell.angle_gamma   90.00
#
_symmetry.space_group_name_H-M   'P 1'
#
loop_
_entity.id
_entity.type
_entity.pdbx_description
1 polymer ?
#
loop_
_entity_poly.entity_id
_entity_poly.type
_entity_poly.pdbx_seq_one_letter_code
_entity_poly.pdbx_strand_id
1 'polypeptide(L)' 'MTGRARITGTGMYVPDRVVDNDDLAQLMDTTDEWIHKRTGIRSRRYIE' A
#
# COMPACT_ATOMS: atom_id res chain seq x y z
N MET A 1 1.63 -39.82 -12.88
CA MET A 1 1.49 -39.18 -11.56
C MET A 1 1.31 -37.69 -11.77
N THR A 2 0.13 -37.14 -11.45
CA THR A 2 -0.14 -35.70 -11.59
C THR A 2 0.05 -35.05 -10.23
N GLY A 3 1.21 -34.43 -9.99
CA GLY A 3 1.48 -33.70 -8.75
C GLY A 3 0.65 -32.41 -8.71
N ARG A 4 -0.17 -32.22 -7.67
CA ARG A 4 -0.87 -30.95 -7.44
C ARG A 4 0.00 -30.04 -6.59
N ALA A 5 0.32 -28.85 -7.10
CA ALA A 5 1.01 -27.82 -6.33
C ALA A 5 0.06 -27.22 -5.27
N ARG A 6 0.60 -26.84 -4.12
CA ARG A 6 -0.08 -26.06 -3.08
C ARG A 6 0.87 -25.04 -2.49
N ILE A 7 0.34 -23.89 -2.08
CA ILE A 7 1.11 -22.90 -1.34
C ILE A 7 1.45 -23.49 0.03
N THR A 8 2.75 -23.58 0.35
CA THR A 8 3.24 -24.14 1.61
C THR A 8 3.45 -23.09 2.70
N GLY A 9 3.52 -21.81 2.33
CA GLY A 9 3.60 -20.70 3.27
C GLY A 9 3.65 -19.33 2.57
N THR A 10 3.36 -18.29 3.34
CA THR A 10 3.50 -16.88 2.96
C THR A 10 4.14 -16.10 4.12
N GLY A 11 4.77 -14.98 3.81
CA GLY A 11 5.33 -14.05 4.79
C GLY A 11 5.10 -12.61 4.34
N MET A 12 4.98 -11.70 5.29
CA MET A 12 4.80 -10.27 5.03
C MET A 12 5.54 -9.46 6.09
N TYR A 13 6.14 -8.36 5.67
CA TYR A 13 6.62 -7.31 6.53
C TYR A 13 6.04 -5.98 6.05
N VAL A 14 5.60 -5.15 6.98
CA VAL A 14 4.99 -3.85 6.73
C VAL A 14 5.69 -2.83 7.64
N PRO A 15 6.34 -1.79 7.07
CA PRO A 15 6.98 -0.75 7.87
C PRO A 15 5.99 -0.04 8.81
N ASP A 16 6.49 0.43 9.96
CA ASP A 16 5.64 1.07 10.97
C ASP A 16 5.12 2.45 10.53
N ARG A 17 5.93 3.20 9.77
CA ARG A 17 5.58 4.55 9.33
C ARG A 17 4.41 4.52 8.35
N VAL A 18 3.28 5.07 8.80
CA VAL A 18 2.13 5.38 7.95
C VAL A 18 2.37 6.72 7.24
N VAL A 19 2.02 6.78 5.96
CA VAL A 19 1.92 8.02 5.19
C VAL A 19 0.52 8.06 4.60
N ASP A 20 -0.27 9.02 5.05
CA ASP A 20 -1.63 9.24 4.58
C ASP A 20 -1.65 10.08 3.30
N ASN A 21 -2.81 10.17 2.65
CA ASN A 21 -2.96 11.01 1.46
C ASN A 21 -2.74 12.49 1.77
N ASP A 22 -3.10 12.95 2.97
CA ASP A 22 -2.89 14.34 3.41
C ASP A 22 -1.40 14.67 3.57
N ASP A 23 -0.57 13.71 4.00
CA ASP A 23 0.88 13.87 4.03
C ASP A 23 1.44 14.08 2.62
N LEU A 24 0.91 13.38 1.62
CA LEU A 24 1.31 13.57 0.22
C LEU A 24 0.87 14.93 -0.31
N ALA A 25 -0.32 15.41 0.07
CA ALA A 25 -0.81 16.73 -0.31
C ALA A 25 0.08 17.88 0.22
N GLN A 26 0.84 17.66 1.30
CA GLN A 26 1.85 18.62 1.77
C GLN A 26 3.13 18.63 0.94
N LEU A 27 3.38 17.58 0.15
CA LEU A 27 4.61 17.38 -0.62
C LEU A 27 4.45 17.61 -2.12
N MET A 28 3.22 17.53 -2.65
CA MET A 28 2.92 17.69 -4.07
C MET A 28 1.47 18.17 -4.28
N ASP A 29 1.18 18.68 -5.48
CA ASP A 29 -0.17 19.12 -5.85
C ASP A 29 -1.11 17.92 -6.08
N THR A 30 -1.72 17.45 -4.99
CA THR A 30 -2.67 16.35 -4.98
C THR A 30 -3.65 16.49 -3.80
N THR A 31 -4.67 15.63 -3.76
CA THR A 31 -5.67 15.61 -2.69
C THR A 31 -6.07 14.18 -2.33
N ASP A 32 -6.55 13.96 -1.11
CA ASP A 32 -7.14 12.67 -0.71
C ASP A 32 -8.24 12.22 -1.68
N GLU A 33 -9.15 13.12 -2.06
CA GLU A 33 -10.23 12.79 -2.99
C GLU A 33 -9.69 12.31 -4.34
N TRP A 34 -8.70 13.01 -4.92
CA TRP A 34 -8.13 12.63 -6.20
C TRP A 34 -7.45 11.26 -6.15
N ILE A 35 -6.64 11.01 -5.10
CA ILE A 35 -5.91 9.75 -4.93
C ILE A 35 -6.89 8.61 -4.68
N HIS A 36 -7.80 8.78 -3.72
CA HIS A 36 -8.74 7.74 -3.34
C HIS A 36 -9.71 7.40 -4.48
N LYS A 37 -10.21 8.41 -5.22
CA LYS A 37 -11.12 8.18 -6.36
C LYS A 37 -10.46 7.42 -7.50
N ARG A 38 -9.18 7.65 -7.77
CA ARG A 38 -8.47 7.03 -8.90
C ARG A 38 -7.78 5.71 -8.56
N THR A 39 -7.36 5.53 -7.31
CA THR A 39 -6.51 4.39 -6.91
C THR A 39 -7.12 3.55 -5.80
N GLY A 40 -8.10 4.06 -5.05
CA GLY A 40 -8.61 3.42 -3.84
C GLY A 40 -7.66 3.52 -2.64
N ILE A 41 -6.49 4.13 -2.78
CA ILE A 41 -5.48 4.19 -1.72
C ILE A 41 -5.85 5.28 -0.71
N ARG A 42 -5.84 4.93 0.58
CA ARG A 42 -6.03 5.86 1.70
C ARG A 42 -4.71 6.20 2.40
N SER A 43 -3.86 5.19 2.57
CA SER A 43 -2.55 5.32 3.18
C SER A 43 -1.57 4.32 2.61
N ARG A 44 -0.27 4.57 2.81
CA ARG A 44 0.81 3.64 2.49
C ARG A 44 1.81 3.57 3.63
N ARG A 45 2.73 2.61 3.52
CA ARG A 45 3.77 2.35 4.51
C ARG A 45 5.11 2.69 3.90
N TYR A 46 5.89 3.50 4.58
CA TYR A 46 7.17 4.01 4.09
C TYR A 46 8.31 3.46 4.94
N ILE A 47 9.40 3.05 4.29
CA ILE A 47 10.64 2.65 4.96
C ILE A 47 11.65 3.77 4.79
N GLU A 48 12.30 4.15 5.89
CA GLU A 48 13.43 5.08 5.89
C GLU A 48 14.73 4.39 5.48
#